data_AF-A0A5B9MLM7-F1
#
_entry.id   AF-A0A5B9MLM7-F1
#
_cell.length_a   1.000
_cell.length_b   1.000
_cell.length_c   1.000
_cell.angle_alpha   90.00
_cell.angle_beta   90.00
_cell.angle_gamma   90.00
#
_symmetry.space_group_name_H-M   'P 1'
#
loop_
_entity.id
_entity.type
_entity.pdbx_description
1 polymer ?
#
loop_
_entity_poly.entity_id
_entity_poly.type
_entity_poly.pdbx_seq_one_letter_code
_entity_poly.pdbx_strand_id
1 'polypeptide(L)'
;MKLSALMTAVAMTLSLVAAGLAGSAAAQTGITNSTVVVPTQGAALDDYLISRLRATTDDQRQYIREIVKLVDQNKLEKRVVLALERYARRKSPYFPLPAYERAMRVEAAKRRVNVPTLKEIVARNGVSAARAVRDSRFR
;
A
#
# COMPACT_ATOMS: atom_id res chain seq x y z
N MET A 1 26.43 9.34 55.50
CA MET A 1 25.82 10.66 55.69
C MET A 1 24.86 10.91 54.54
N LYS A 2 23.55 10.94 54.87
CA LYS A 2 22.43 11.72 54.29
C LYS A 2 22.18 11.64 52.77
N LEU A 3 21.13 10.92 52.33
CA LEU A 3 19.72 11.33 52.07
C LEU A 3 19.51 11.64 50.56
N SER A 4 18.85 10.81 49.74
CA SER A 4 17.40 10.51 49.65
C SER A 4 16.53 11.69 49.20
N ALA A 5 15.99 11.61 47.97
CA ALA A 5 14.66 12.10 47.51
C ALA A 5 14.61 11.91 45.98
N LEU A 6 13.88 10.98 45.34
CA LEU A 6 12.52 10.49 45.56
C LEU A 6 11.50 11.65 45.43
N MET A 7 11.10 11.95 44.20
CA MET A 7 9.89 12.74 43.89
C MET A 7 9.06 11.99 42.86
N THR A 8 8.47 10.91 43.36
CA THR A 8 7.19 10.37 42.91
C THR A 8 6.11 11.17 43.66
N ALA A 9 5.25 11.89 42.95
CA ALA A 9 4.00 12.44 43.48
C ALA A 9 2.94 12.26 42.37
N VAL A 10 1.99 11.32 42.48
CA VAL A 10 0.82 11.31 43.39
C VAL A 10 -0.03 12.56 43.12
N ALA A 11 -1.33 12.54 42.90
CA ALA A 11 -2.36 11.55 42.61
C ALA A 11 -3.65 12.35 42.34
N MET A 12 -4.65 11.70 41.75
CA MET A 12 -6.09 11.92 41.99
C MET A 12 -6.67 13.33 42.02
N THR A 13 -7.62 13.58 41.11
CA THR A 13 -8.98 14.13 41.34
C THR A 13 -9.54 14.51 39.96
N LEU A 14 -10.82 14.44 39.61
CA LEU A 14 -12.03 13.85 40.16
C LEU A 14 -13.06 14.03 39.01
N SER A 15 -13.93 13.04 38.82
CA SER A 15 -14.93 12.96 37.76
C SER A 15 -15.81 14.21 37.58
N LEU A 16 -16.19 14.52 36.34
CA LEU A 16 -17.47 15.17 36.06
C LEU A 16 -18.22 14.48 34.92
N VAL A 17 -19.44 14.08 35.26
CA VAL A 17 -20.46 13.41 34.48
C VAL A 17 -21.10 14.36 33.47
N ALA A 18 -21.36 13.89 32.26
CA ALA A 18 -22.48 14.35 31.45
C ALA A 18 -23.03 13.20 30.59
N ALA A 19 -24.16 12.67 31.04
CA ALA A 19 -25.00 11.77 30.27
C ALA A 19 -25.64 12.56 29.11
N GLY A 20 -25.33 12.17 27.88
CA GLY A 20 -26.02 12.63 26.67
C GLY A 20 -26.92 11.52 26.15
N LEU A 21 -28.23 11.73 26.24
CA LEU A 21 -29.27 10.81 25.82
C LEU A 21 -29.23 10.49 24.31
N ALA A 22 -29.57 9.24 24.04
CA ALA A 22 -30.19 8.65 22.85
C ALA A 22 -30.55 9.57 21.68
N GLY A 23 -30.03 9.19 20.51
CA GLY A 23 -30.50 9.61 19.20
C GLY A 23 -30.10 8.59 18.13
N SER A 24 -30.51 7.33 18.29
CA SER A 24 -30.34 6.31 17.24
C SER A 24 -31.39 6.55 16.15
N ALA A 25 -31.07 7.42 15.19
CA ALA A 25 -31.83 7.52 13.95
C ALA A 25 -31.57 6.25 13.11
N ALA A 26 -32.51 5.30 13.16
CA ALA A 26 -32.56 4.17 12.25
C ALA A 26 -32.92 4.68 10.84
N ALA A 27 -31.90 5.07 10.08
CA ALA A 27 -32.05 5.31 8.65
C ALA A 27 -32.28 3.98 7.93
N GLN A 28 -33.33 3.96 7.13
CA GLN A 28 -33.90 2.79 6.49
C GLN A 28 -32.89 2.09 5.58
N THR A 29 -32.68 0.80 5.84
CA THR A 29 -31.97 -0.11 4.93
C THR A 29 -32.82 -0.33 3.69
N GLY A 30 -32.52 0.41 2.61
CA GLY A 30 -32.82 -0.06 1.27
C GLY A 30 -31.96 -1.29 1.01
N ILE A 31 -32.59 -2.47 0.92
CA ILE A 31 -31.92 -3.70 0.52
C ILE A 31 -31.68 -3.60 -1.00
N THR A 32 -30.64 -2.90 -1.40
CA THR A 32 -29.95 -3.22 -2.65
C THR A 32 -29.05 -4.40 -2.33
N ASN A 33 -29.29 -5.54 -2.98
CA ASN A 33 -28.37 -6.67 -3.02
C ASN A 33 -27.07 -6.24 -3.73
N SER A 34 -26.28 -5.42 -3.05
CA SER A 34 -24.91 -5.13 -3.39
C SER A 34 -24.15 -6.36 -2.91
N THR A 35 -23.76 -7.22 -3.84
CA THR A 35 -22.70 -8.20 -3.60
C THR A 35 -21.50 -7.44 -3.04
N VAL A 36 -21.35 -7.45 -1.72
CA VAL A 36 -20.18 -6.91 -1.03
C VAL A 36 -19.06 -7.88 -1.35
N VAL A 37 -18.37 -7.62 -2.46
CA VAL A 37 -17.04 -8.16 -2.68
C VAL A 37 -16.20 -7.53 -1.58
N VAL A 38 -15.99 -8.27 -0.48
CA VAL A 38 -15.07 -7.86 0.58
C VAL A 38 -13.73 -7.63 -0.12
N PRO A 39 -13.24 -6.38 -0.23
CA PRO A 39 -12.01 -6.13 -0.95
C PRO A 39 -10.91 -6.84 -0.19
N THR A 40 -10.32 -7.85 -0.83
CA THR A 40 -9.08 -8.47 -0.35
C THR A 40 -8.10 -7.34 -0.11
N GLN A 41 -7.45 -7.30 1.05
CA GLN A 41 -6.69 -6.13 1.50
C GLN A 41 -5.61 -5.65 0.50
N GLY A 42 -5.15 -6.53 -0.39
CA GLY A 42 -4.28 -6.26 -1.53
C GLY A 42 -4.95 -5.53 -2.70
N ALA A 43 -6.21 -5.86 -3.05
CA ALA A 43 -6.98 -5.19 -4.12
C ALA A 43 -7.38 -3.74 -3.76
N ALA A 44 -7.34 -3.38 -2.47
CA ALA A 44 -7.47 -1.99 -2.07
C ALA A 44 -6.12 -1.24 -2.16
N LEU A 45 -5.00 -1.96 -2.06
CA LEU A 45 -3.66 -1.39 -2.07
C LEU A 45 -3.13 -1.19 -3.49
N ASP A 46 -3.44 -2.08 -4.43
CA ASP A 46 -3.02 -1.94 -5.81
C ASP A 46 -3.68 -0.72 -6.48
N ASP A 47 -4.99 -0.56 -6.38
CA ASP A 47 -5.75 0.57 -6.92
C ASP A 47 -5.28 1.90 -6.30
N TYR A 48 -5.02 1.90 -4.99
CA TYR A 48 -4.43 3.05 -4.30
C TYR A 48 -3.06 3.42 -4.87
N LEU A 49 -2.17 2.44 -5.08
CA LEU A 49 -0.83 2.70 -5.61
C LEU A 49 -0.87 3.08 -7.09
N ILE A 50 -1.73 2.44 -7.90
CA ILE A 50 -1.88 2.70 -9.33
C ILE A 50 -2.30 4.15 -9.55
N SER A 51 -3.35 4.59 -8.86
CA SER A 51 -3.87 5.96 -8.96
C SER A 51 -2.82 6.98 -8.51
N ARG A 52 -2.20 6.76 -7.34
CA ARG A 52 -1.36 7.78 -6.69
C ARG A 52 0.06 7.83 -7.26
N LEU A 53 0.57 6.73 -7.82
CA LEU A 53 1.85 6.69 -8.54
C LEU A 53 1.72 6.95 -10.04
N ARG A 54 0.49 7.19 -10.55
CA ARG A 54 0.22 7.45 -11.97
C ARG A 54 0.70 6.32 -12.88
N ALA A 55 0.48 5.08 -12.47
CA ALA A 55 0.81 3.90 -13.27
C ALA A 55 -0.23 3.70 -14.38
N THR A 56 0.03 4.29 -15.55
CA THR A 56 -0.93 4.37 -16.67
C THR A 56 -0.78 3.24 -17.67
N THR A 57 0.40 2.65 -17.78
CA THR A 57 0.66 1.52 -18.70
C THR A 57 0.45 0.17 -18.00
N ASP A 58 0.18 -0.88 -18.77
CA ASP A 58 -0.02 -2.22 -18.21
C ASP A 58 1.23 -2.77 -17.52
N ASP A 59 2.42 -2.48 -18.05
CA ASP A 59 3.69 -2.85 -17.42
C ASP A 59 3.87 -2.16 -16.06
N GLN A 60 3.47 -0.88 -15.96
CA GLN A 60 3.52 -0.14 -14.71
C GLN A 60 2.50 -0.66 -13.69
N ARG A 61 1.28 -0.99 -14.14
CA ARG A 61 0.26 -1.63 -13.30
C ARG A 61 0.74 -3.00 -12.82
N GLN A 62 1.38 -3.78 -13.69
CA GLN A 62 1.95 -5.08 -13.35
C GLN A 62 3.04 -4.97 -12.30
N TYR A 63 3.94 -3.98 -12.43
CA TYR A 63 4.94 -3.70 -11.40
C TYR A 63 4.32 -3.47 -10.02
N ILE A 64 3.26 -2.66 -9.95
CA ILE A 64 2.55 -2.42 -8.69
C ILE A 64 1.92 -3.71 -8.16
N ARG A 65 1.26 -4.50 -9.01
CA ARG A 65 0.68 -5.80 -8.62
C ARG A 65 1.73 -6.75 -8.05
N GLU A 66 2.93 -6.79 -8.62
CA GLU A 66 4.02 -7.62 -8.09
C GLU A 66 4.49 -7.15 -6.71
N ILE A 67 4.54 -5.83 -6.46
CA ILE A 67 4.83 -5.30 -5.12
C ILE A 67 3.73 -5.67 -4.13
N VAL A 68 2.46 -5.51 -4.51
CA VAL A 68 1.32 -5.87 -3.65
C VAL A 68 1.36 -7.35 -3.31
N LYS A 69 1.67 -8.21 -4.29
CA LYS A 69 1.88 -9.64 -4.04
C LYS A 69 3.00 -9.92 -3.02
N LEU A 70 4.09 -9.15 -3.04
CA LEU A 70 5.15 -9.26 -2.02
C LEU A 70 4.71 -8.77 -0.64
N VAL A 71 3.79 -7.80 -0.58
CA VAL A 71 3.15 -7.35 0.67
C VAL A 71 2.22 -8.43 1.21
N ASP A 72 1.38 -9.02 0.37
CA ASP A 72 0.47 -10.10 0.75
C ASP A 72 1.24 -11.35 1.23
N GLN A 73 2.44 -11.57 0.71
CA GLN A 73 3.37 -12.61 1.16
C GLN A 73 4.14 -12.24 2.45
N ASN A 74 3.88 -11.09 3.07
CA ASN A 74 4.64 -10.55 4.21
C ASN A 74 6.15 -10.40 3.98
N LYS A 75 6.60 -10.38 2.71
CA LYS A 75 8.01 -10.11 2.36
C LYS A 75 8.30 -8.60 2.42
N LEU A 76 7.29 -7.79 2.15
CA LEU A 76 7.36 -6.34 2.26
C LEU A 76 6.28 -5.85 3.23
N GLU A 77 6.66 -4.93 4.11
CA GLU A 77 5.73 -4.36 5.06
C GLU A 77 4.89 -3.25 4.38
N LYS A 78 3.55 -3.36 4.47
CA LYS A 78 2.62 -2.38 3.87
C LYS A 78 2.94 -0.94 4.27
N ARG A 79 3.36 -0.72 5.52
CA ARG A 79 3.69 0.61 6.05
C ARG A 79 4.87 1.24 5.30
N VAL A 80 5.87 0.45 4.95
CA VAL A 80 7.06 0.88 4.20
C VAL A 80 6.67 1.26 2.78
N VAL A 81 5.90 0.41 2.11
CA VAL A 81 5.36 0.67 0.76
C VAL A 81 4.63 2.01 0.71
N LEU A 82 3.71 2.26 1.64
CA LEU A 82 2.98 3.53 1.74
C LEU A 82 3.89 4.73 2.10
N ALA A 83 4.92 4.52 2.90
CA ALA A 83 5.89 5.58 3.23
C ALA A 83 6.73 5.98 2.01
N LEU A 84 7.20 5.00 1.24
CA LEU A 84 7.97 5.23 0.01
C LEU A 84 7.13 5.87 -1.09
N GLU A 85 5.87 5.48 -1.20
CA GLU A 85 4.89 6.11 -2.06
C GLU A 85 4.83 7.62 -1.74
N ARG A 86 4.60 7.97 -0.46
CA ARG A 86 4.58 9.37 -0.01
C ARG A 86 5.86 10.12 -0.32
N TYR A 87 7.01 9.49 -0.10
CA TYR A 87 8.30 10.05 -0.46
C TYR A 87 8.43 10.32 -1.96
N ALA A 88 8.07 9.35 -2.80
CA ALA A 88 8.19 9.44 -4.24
C ALA A 88 7.35 10.58 -4.82
N ARG A 89 6.12 10.75 -4.32
CA ARG A 89 5.27 11.88 -4.69
C ARG A 89 5.80 13.24 -4.26
N ARG A 90 6.47 13.33 -3.10
CA ARG A 90 7.12 14.56 -2.65
C ARG A 90 8.35 14.88 -3.53
N LYS A 91 9.11 13.86 -3.90
CA LYS A 91 10.33 14.01 -4.70
C LYS A 91 10.08 14.32 -6.17
N SER A 92 9.06 13.68 -6.76
CA SER A 92 8.70 13.83 -8.17
C SER A 92 7.17 13.84 -8.29
N PRO A 93 6.54 15.01 -8.21
CA PRO A 93 5.08 15.11 -8.22
C PRO A 93 4.47 14.74 -9.58
N TYR A 94 5.18 15.02 -10.68
CA TYR A 94 4.70 14.74 -12.04
C TYR A 94 4.84 13.27 -12.42
N PHE A 95 5.99 12.67 -12.10
CA PHE A 95 6.34 11.29 -12.41
C PHE A 95 6.86 10.56 -11.16
N PRO A 96 5.97 10.15 -10.23
CA PRO A 96 6.37 9.57 -8.96
C PRO A 96 6.89 8.13 -9.09
N LEU A 97 6.38 7.34 -10.06
CA LEU A 97 6.70 5.91 -10.16
C LEU A 97 8.20 5.59 -10.30
N PRO A 98 9.02 6.27 -11.13
CA PRO A 98 10.46 5.99 -11.18
C PRO A 98 11.24 6.40 -9.92
N ALA A 99 10.74 7.39 -9.16
CA ALA A 99 11.31 7.73 -7.86
C ALA A 99 10.97 6.68 -6.82
N TYR A 100 9.73 6.17 -6.87
CA TYR A 100 9.24 5.09 -6.04
C TYR A 100 10.00 3.78 -6.28
N GLU A 101 10.17 3.37 -7.55
CA GLU A 101 10.90 2.15 -7.92
C GLU A 101 12.32 2.14 -7.36
N ARG A 102 13.04 3.25 -7.54
CA ARG A 102 14.41 3.39 -7.00
C ARG A 102 14.45 3.25 -5.49
N ALA A 103 13.51 3.87 -4.78
CA ALA A 103 13.44 3.79 -3.33
C ALA A 103 13.04 2.38 -2.85
N MET A 104 12.08 1.75 -3.52
CA MET A 104 11.63 0.39 -3.24
C MET A 104 12.77 -0.62 -3.42
N ARG A 105 13.58 -0.47 -4.47
CA ARG A 105 14.75 -1.32 -4.70
C ARG A 105 15.77 -1.24 -3.56
N VAL A 106 16.02 -0.03 -3.04
CA VAL A 106 16.92 0.16 -1.89
C VAL A 106 16.35 -0.49 -0.63
N GLU A 107 15.06 -0.27 -0.35
CA GLU A 107 14.40 -0.87 0.82
C GLU A 107 14.26 -2.40 0.73
N ALA A 108 14.07 -2.93 -0.47
CA ALA A 108 14.00 -4.37 -0.72
C ALA A 108 15.37 -5.03 -0.59
N ALA A 109 16.43 -4.38 -1.09
CA ALA A 109 17.81 -4.85 -0.94
C ALA A 109 18.21 -4.99 0.55
N LYS A 110 17.82 -4.03 1.39
CA LYS A 110 18.03 -4.12 2.86
C LYS A 110 17.38 -5.36 3.48
N ARG A 111 16.22 -5.78 2.95
CA ARG A 111 15.45 -6.94 3.43
C ARG A 111 15.79 -8.22 2.67
N ARG A 112 16.76 -8.20 1.75
CA ARG A 112 17.10 -9.31 0.84
C ARG A 112 15.90 -9.83 0.04
N VAL A 113 14.95 -8.95 -0.27
CA VAL A 113 13.80 -9.26 -1.12
C VAL A 113 14.12 -8.81 -2.54
N ASN A 114 13.94 -9.69 -3.51
CA ASN A 114 14.05 -9.31 -4.91
C ASN A 114 12.76 -8.62 -5.36
N VAL A 115 12.87 -7.36 -5.80
CA VAL A 115 11.78 -6.61 -6.42
C VAL A 115 12.16 -6.40 -7.88
N PRO A 116 11.34 -6.87 -8.84
CA PRO A 116 11.63 -6.72 -10.26
C PRO A 116 11.68 -5.23 -10.62
N THR A 117 12.49 -4.87 -11.60
CA THR A 117 12.48 -3.49 -12.12
C THR A 117 11.38 -3.31 -13.18
N LEU A 118 10.95 -2.07 -13.42
CA LEU A 118 10.04 -1.76 -14.53
C LEU A 118 10.63 -2.22 -15.87
N LYS A 119 11.95 -2.06 -16.03
CA LYS A 119 12.67 -2.50 -17.23
C LYS A 119 12.59 -4.02 -17.43
N GLU A 120 12.74 -4.81 -16.36
CA GLU A 120 12.62 -6.27 -16.43
C GLU A 120 11.20 -6.71 -16.78
N ILE A 121 10.18 -6.02 -16.27
CA ILE A 121 8.78 -6.33 -16.58
C ILE A 121 8.48 -6.03 -18.05
N VAL A 122 8.88 -4.85 -18.55
CA VAL A 122 8.73 -4.49 -19.96
C VAL A 122 9.43 -5.51 -20.86
N ALA A 123 10.66 -5.91 -20.51
CA ALA A 123 11.39 -6.92 -21.27
C ALA A 123 10.67 -8.28 -21.29
N ARG A 124 10.18 -8.74 -20.13
CA ARG A 124 9.44 -10.01 -20.00
C ARG A 124 8.15 -9.99 -20.80
N ASN A 125 7.41 -8.89 -20.76
CA ASN A 125 6.15 -8.72 -21.47
C ASN A 125 6.37 -8.63 -22.98
N GLY A 126 7.41 -7.90 -23.44
CA GLY A 126 7.80 -7.85 -24.84
C GLY A 126 8.19 -9.21 -25.42
N VAL A 127 8.96 -10.01 -24.66
CA VAL A 127 9.31 -11.38 -25.05
C VAL A 127 8.06 -12.28 -25.13
N SER A 128 7.14 -12.14 -24.18
CA SER A 128 5.89 -12.91 -24.15
C SER A 128 4.97 -12.56 -25.32
N ALA A 129 4.84 -11.27 -25.63
CA ALA A 129 4.08 -10.79 -26.79
C ALA A 129 4.69 -11.28 -28.11
N ALA A 130 6.02 -11.22 -28.26
CA ALA A 130 6.70 -11.71 -29.46
C ALA A 130 6.51 -13.21 -29.68
N ARG A 131 6.48 -14.01 -28.60
CA ARG A 131 6.17 -15.45 -28.68
C ARG A 131 4.73 -15.70 -29.12
N ALA A 132 3.76 -15.03 -28.49
CA ALA A 132 2.35 -15.17 -28.84
C ALA A 132 2.08 -14.84 -30.33
N VAL A 133 2.73 -13.81 -30.86
CA VAL A 133 2.63 -13.46 -32.30
C VAL A 133 3.21 -14.58 -33.17
N ARG A 134 4.35 -15.17 -32.82
CA ARG A 134 4.92 -16.29 -33.57
C ARG A 134 3.98 -17.49 -33.58
N ASP A 135 3.43 -17.87 -32.43
CA ASP A 135 2.53 -19.02 -32.32
C ASP A 135 1.24 -18.83 -33.12
N SER A 136 0.74 -17.60 -33.24
CA SER A 136 -0.45 -17.29 -34.05
C SER A 136 -0.22 -17.37 -35.56
N ARG A 137 1.02 -17.21 -36.05
CA ARG A 137 1.34 -17.29 -37.49
C ARG A 137 1.39 -18.70 -38.03
N PHE A 138 1.48 -19.70 -37.15
CA PHE A 138 1.54 -21.12 -37.53
C PHE A 138 0.21 -21.85 -37.33
N ARG A 139 -0.89 -21.11 -37.11
CA ARG A 139 -2.25 -21.64 -37.00
C ARG A 139 -3.09 -21.29 -38.21
#